data_AF-A0A2N2AWJ8-F1
#
_entry.id   AF-A0A2N2AWJ8-F1
#
_cell.length_a   1.000
_cell.length_b   1.000
_cell.length_c   1.000
_cell.angle_alpha   90.00
_cell.angle_beta   90.00
_cell.angle_gamma   90.00
#
_symmetry.space_group_name_H-M   'P 1'
#
loop_
_entity.id
_entity.type
_entity.pdbx_description
1 polymer ?
#
loop_
_entity_poly.entity_id
_entity_poly.type
_entity_poly.pdbx_seq_one_letter_code
_entity_poly.pdbx_strand_id
1 'polypeptide(L)'
;MHNEQLAILKELMEVGFCTIEMALFLDTHPSDERGVGLHNSYAARYKELSETYNMKYGPLTSNDLSKCPWEFINGPWPWEIEYINCCI
;
A
#
# COMPACT_ATOMS: atom_id res chain seq x y z
N MET A 1 10.31 3.52 13.53
CA MET A 1 9.18 3.91 12.65
C MET A 1 8.08 4.48 13.53
N HIS A 2 7.41 5.58 13.14
CA HIS A 2 6.32 6.15 13.94
C HIS A 2 5.05 5.29 13.83
N ASN A 3 4.21 5.26 14.88
CA ASN A 3 2.97 4.47 14.89
C ASN A 3 2.03 4.82 13.73
N GLU A 4 1.95 6.10 13.34
CA GLU A 4 1.17 6.55 12.19
C GLU A 4 1.70 5.98 10.87
N GLN A 5 3.03 6.02 10.67
CA GLN A 5 3.69 5.46 9.49
C GLN A 5 3.42 3.95 9.40
N LEU A 6 3.47 3.23 10.53
CA LEU A 6 3.18 1.80 10.60
C LEU A 6 1.72 1.50 10.27
N ALA A 7 0.79 2.32 10.78
CA ALA A 7 -0.64 2.15 10.50
C ALA A 7 -0.94 2.33 9.01
N ILE A 8 -0.40 3.38 8.39
CA ILE A 8 -0.57 3.62 6.94
C ILE A 8 0.06 2.48 6.14
N LEU A 9 1.27 2.03 6.50
CA LEU A 9 1.94 0.94 5.80
C LEU A 9 1.15 -0.37 5.90
N LYS A 10 0.58 -0.69 7.09
CA LYS A 10 -0.27 -1.87 7.28
C LYS A 10 -1.52 -1.82 6.41
N GLU A 11 -2.25 -0.70 6.45
CA GLU A 11 -3.45 -0.54 5.64
C GLU A 11 -3.12 -0.62 4.14
N LEU A 12 -2.00 -0.04 3.72
CA LEU A 12 -1.54 -0.10 2.33
C LEU A 12 -1.25 -1.54 1.89
N MET A 13 -0.61 -2.36 2.74
CA MET A 13 -0.39 -3.79 2.47
C MET A 13 -1.72 -4.57 2.39
N GLU A 14 -2.64 -4.33 3.31
CA GLU A 14 -3.96 -4.98 3.33
C GLU A 14 -4.78 -4.66 2.08
N VAL A 15 -4.90 -3.38 1.74
CA VAL A 15 -5.65 -2.92 0.57
C VAL A 15 -4.96 -3.34 -0.74
N GLY A 16 -3.62 -3.34 -0.77
CA GLY A 16 -2.84 -3.84 -1.91
C GLY A 16 -3.09 -5.32 -2.18
N PHE A 17 -3.09 -6.15 -1.13
CA PHE A 17 -3.47 -7.56 -1.21
C PHE A 17 -4.90 -7.73 -1.75
N CYS A 18 -5.88 -7.04 -1.17
CA CYS A 18 -7.27 -7.10 -1.61
C CYS A 18 -7.45 -6.69 -3.08
N THR A 19 -6.69 -5.70 -3.56
CA THR A 19 -6.72 -5.27 -4.96
C THR A 19 -6.29 -6.41 -5.89
N ILE A 20 -5.17 -7.08 -5.57
CA ILE A 20 -4.65 -8.21 -6.35
C ILE A 20 -5.62 -9.40 -6.34
N GLU A 21 -6.12 -9.78 -5.15
CA GLU A 21 -7.06 -10.90 -5.01
C GLU A 21 -8.37 -10.64 -5.77
N MET A 22 -8.90 -9.42 -5.71
CA MET A 22 -10.11 -9.07 -6.46
C MET A 22 -9.87 -9.08 -7.97
N ALA A 23 -8.70 -8.66 -8.44
CA ALA A 23 -8.35 -8.78 -9.86
C ALA A 23 -8.32 -10.25 -10.30
N LEU A 24 -7.68 -11.13 -9.51
CA LEU A 24 -7.65 -12.57 -9.78
C LEU A 24 -9.05 -13.21 -9.75
N PHE A 25 -9.93 -12.78 -8.84
CA PHE A 25 -11.32 -13.22 -8.84
C PHE A 25 -12.05 -12.81 -10.12
N LEU A 26 -11.87 -11.56 -10.56
CA LEU A 26 -12.51 -11.00 -11.75
C LEU A 26 -12.03 -11.64 -13.06
N ASP A 27 -10.82 -12.20 -13.12
CA ASP A 27 -10.34 -12.97 -14.28
C ASP A 27 -11.28 -14.14 -14.62
N THR A 28 -11.96 -14.69 -13.61
CA THR A 28 -12.95 -15.78 -13.77
C THR A 28 -14.41 -15.30 -13.70
N HIS A 29 -14.66 -14.09 -13.19
CA HIS A 29 -16.00 -13.50 -13.03
C HIS A 29 -16.07 -12.05 -13.57
N PRO A 30 -15.78 -11.81 -14.87
CA PRO A 30 -15.60 -10.45 -15.39
C PRO A 30 -16.88 -9.60 -15.41
N SER A 31 -18.06 -10.22 -15.29
CA SER A 31 -19.36 -9.52 -15.26
C SER A 31 -19.90 -9.33 -13.83
N ASP A 32 -19.16 -9.68 -12.78
CA ASP A 32 -19.58 -9.39 -11.40
C ASP A 32 -19.37 -7.91 -11.07
N GLU A 33 -20.43 -7.11 -11.21
CA GLU A 33 -20.41 -5.67 -10.93
C GLU A 33 -19.99 -5.33 -9.49
N ARG A 34 -20.34 -6.17 -8.52
CA ARG A 34 -19.95 -5.96 -7.12
C ARG A 34 -18.47 -6.22 -6.94
N GLY A 35 -17.94 -7.25 -7.58
CA GLY A 35 -16.52 -7.54 -7.61
C GLY A 35 -15.71 -6.39 -8.20
N VAL A 36 -16.18 -5.83 -9.33
CA VAL A 36 -15.56 -4.65 -9.96
C VAL A 36 -15.63 -3.43 -9.04
N GLY A 37 -16.78 -3.19 -8.39
CA GLY A 37 -16.93 -2.11 -7.42
C GLY A 37 -15.94 -2.22 -6.24
N LEU A 38 -15.79 -3.41 -5.68
CA LEU A 38 -14.84 -3.68 -4.59
C LEU A 38 -13.40 -3.48 -5.04
N HIS A 39 -13.01 -4.08 -6.17
CA HIS A 39 -11.67 -3.88 -6.76
C HIS A 39 -11.35 -2.39 -6.92
N ASN A 40 -12.27 -1.62 -7.51
CA ASN A 40 -12.06 -0.19 -7.73
C ASN A 40 -11.95 0.60 -6.42
N SER A 41 -12.71 0.22 -5.40
CA SER A 41 -12.62 0.85 -4.07
C SER A 41 -11.26 0.60 -3.41
N TYR A 42 -10.73 -0.63 -3.50
CA TYR A 42 -9.41 -0.96 -3.00
C TYR A 42 -8.31 -0.26 -3.80
N ALA A 43 -8.39 -0.27 -5.12
CA ALA A 43 -7.41 0.41 -5.98
C ALA A 43 -7.36 1.93 -5.71
N ALA A 44 -8.52 2.57 -5.52
CA ALA A 44 -8.60 3.98 -5.15
C ALA A 44 -7.97 4.25 -3.77
N ARG A 45 -8.29 3.42 -2.77
CA ARG A 45 -7.74 3.56 -1.41
C ARG A 45 -6.23 3.30 -1.38
N TYR A 46 -5.75 2.32 -2.12
CA TYR A 46 -4.31 2.04 -2.26
C TYR A 46 -3.57 3.25 -2.81
N LYS A 47 -4.11 3.89 -3.85
CA LYS A 47 -3.54 5.11 -4.44
C LYS A 47 -3.47 6.25 -3.42
N GLU A 48 -4.58 6.51 -2.71
CA GLU A 48 -4.64 7.55 -1.67
C GLU A 48 -3.61 7.34 -0.56
N LEU A 49 -3.50 6.11 -0.05
CA LEU A 49 -2.54 5.75 0.99
C LEU A 49 -1.09 5.87 0.50
N SER A 50 -0.83 5.46 -0.75
CA SER A 50 0.51 5.53 -1.36
C SER A 50 0.95 6.98 -1.52
N GLU A 51 0.08 7.85 -2.04
CA GLU A 51 0.34 9.30 -2.14
C GLU A 51 0.57 9.91 -0.76
N THR A 52 -0.26 9.57 0.22
CA THR A 52 -0.14 10.06 1.60
C THR A 52 1.17 9.61 2.24
N TYR A 53 1.56 8.35 2.05
CA TYR A 53 2.82 7.80 2.55
C TYR A 53 4.01 8.53 1.89
N ASN A 54 3.99 8.65 0.56
CA ASN A 54 5.07 9.26 -0.21
C ASN A 54 5.31 10.72 0.19
N MET A 55 4.23 11.49 0.40
CA MET A 55 4.33 12.89 0.83
C MET A 55 4.96 13.04 2.23
N LYS A 56 4.70 12.11 3.14
CA LYS A 56 5.14 12.20 4.54
C LYS A 56 6.49 11.54 4.82
N TYR A 57 6.77 10.42 4.16
CA TYR A 57 7.85 9.51 4.54
C TYR A 57 8.84 9.22 3.41
N GLY A 58 8.59 9.73 2.20
CA GLY A 58 9.43 9.48 1.04
C GLY A 58 8.96 8.32 0.16
N PRO A 59 9.65 8.04 -0.95
CA PRO A 59 9.18 7.13 -2.00
C PRO A 59 9.00 5.70 -1.49
N LEU A 60 7.80 5.15 -1.66
CA LEU A 60 7.45 3.78 -1.29
C LEU A 60 7.94 2.76 -2.32
N THR A 61 7.99 3.14 -3.60
CA THR A 61 8.42 2.28 -4.72
C THR A 61 9.49 2.97 -5.56
N SER A 62 10.26 2.19 -6.33
CA SER A 62 11.26 2.73 -7.26
C SER A 62 10.66 3.55 -8.40
N ASN A 63 9.34 3.49 -8.59
CA ASN A 63 8.63 4.24 -9.62
C ASN A 63 8.18 5.62 -9.11
N ASP A 64 8.33 5.89 -7.81
CA ASP A 64 7.96 7.17 -7.21
C ASP A 64 9.05 8.23 -7.41
N LEU A 65 8.64 9.49 -7.32
CA LEU A 65 9.56 10.62 -7.39
C LEU A 65 10.44 10.63 -6.12
N SER A 66 11.75 10.71 -6.33
CA SER A 66 12.75 10.85 -5.27
C SER A 66 13.49 12.17 -5.43
N LYS A 67 13.93 12.74 -4.31
CA LYS A 67 14.93 13.81 -4.32
C LYS A 67 16.34 13.22 -4.45
N CYS A 68 17.33 14.11 -4.38
CA CYS A 68 18.75 13.77 -4.31
C CYS A 68 19.27 14.07 -2.89
N PRO A 69 20.00 13.13 -2.24
CA PRO A 69 20.38 11.79 -2.72
C PRO A 69 19.18 10.85 -2.86
N TRP A 70 19.34 9.76 -3.62
CA TRP A 70 18.28 8.77 -3.90
C TRP A 70 17.64 8.26 -2.60
N GLU A 71 16.37 8.62 -2.36
CA GLU A 71 15.70 8.43 -1.07
C GLU A 71 15.09 7.04 -0.93
N PHE A 72 14.83 6.33 -2.03
CA PHE A 72 14.20 4.99 -2.00
C PHE A 72 15.07 3.96 -1.28
N ILE A 73 16.39 4.15 -1.19
CA ILE A 73 17.26 3.24 -0.43
C ILE A 73 17.25 3.51 1.09
N ASN A 74 16.52 4.52 1.54
CA ASN A 74 16.42 4.84 2.96
C ASN A 74 15.45 3.87 3.64
N GLY A 75 15.96 3.13 4.64
CA GLY A 75 15.16 2.23 5.45
C GLY A 75 14.31 2.95 6.53
N PRO A 76 13.51 2.19 7.29
CA PRO A 76 13.45 0.72 7.27
C PRO A 76 12.58 0.17 6.13
N TRP A 77 13.03 -0.93 5.53
CA TRP A 77 12.26 -1.70 4.55
C TRP A 77 11.17 -2.55 5.23
N PRO A 78 10.11 -2.96 4.50
CA PRO A 78 9.04 -3.77 5.07
C PRO A 78 9.47 -5.03 5.83
N TRP A 79 10.56 -5.70 5.41
CA TRP A 79 11.11 -6.90 6.07
C TRP A 79 12.02 -6.60 7.26
N GLU A 80 12.43 -5.34 7.45
CA GLU A 80 13.24 -4.89 8.60
C GLU A 80 12.37 -4.42 9.77
N ILE A 81 11.05 -4.37 9.57
CA ILE A 81 10.07 -3.88 10.55
C ILE A 81 9.54 -5.05 11.40
N GLU A 82 9.62 -4.91 12.72
CA GLU A 82 8.92 -5.78 13.66
C GLU A 82 7.48 -5.29 13.87
N TYR A 83 6.51 -6.01 13.32
CA TYR A 83 5.09 -5.65 13.42
C TYR A 83 4.40 -6.05 14.75
N ILE A 84 5.13 -6.72 15.65
CA ILE A 84 4.60 -7.45 16.82
C ILE A 84 4.04 -6.51 17.91
N ASN A 85 4.49 -5.26 18.00
CA ASN A 85 4.17 -4.37 19.13
C ASN A 85 3.09 -3.31 18.87
N CYS A 86 2.34 -3.37 17.78
CA CYS A 86 1.39 -2.30 17.43
C CYS A 86 -0.03 -2.48 18.03
N CYS A 87 -0.25 -3.52 18.84
CA CYS A 87 -1.57 -3.87 19.39
C CYS A 87 -1.60 -4.01 20.93
N ILE A 88 -0.73 -3.32 21.67
CA ILE A 88 -0.82 -3.21 23.14
C ILE A 88 -0.86 -1.75 23.56
#